data_AF-A0A1J0TYQ6-F1
#
_entry.id   AF-A0A1J0TYQ6-F1
#
_cell.length_a   1.000
_cell.length_b   1.000
_cell.length_c   1.000
_cell.angle_alpha   90.00
_cell.angle_beta   90.00
_cell.angle_gamma   90.00
#
_symmetry.space_group_name_H-M   'P 1'
#
loop_
_entity.id
_entity.type
_entity.pdbx_description
1 polymer ?
#
loop_
_entity_poly.entity_id
_entity_poly.type
_entity_poly.pdbx_seq_one_letter_code
_entity_poly.pdbx_strand_id
1 'polypeptide(L)'
;MTTTSAAARVINRRGTEIRIGQTWADNSPTRDPIRHFTITDLEATYGNVQAVCHITHGIDRITGEKVSLDRVVRIDIDRMHPTRTGYRLTSPDES
;
A
#
# COMPACT_ATOMS: atom_id res chain seq x y z
N MET A 1 -14.01 19.35 -12.86
CA MET A 1 -15.04 18.49 -12.24
C MET A 1 -14.30 17.43 -11.45
N THR A 2 -14.16 17.61 -10.13
CA THR A 2 -13.44 16.67 -9.27
C THR A 2 -14.48 15.73 -8.69
N THR A 3 -14.67 14.58 -9.33
CA THR A 3 -15.54 13.54 -8.78
C THR A 3 -14.89 13.07 -7.48
N THR A 4 -15.48 13.42 -6.35
CA THR A 4 -15.20 12.77 -5.07
C THR A 4 -15.53 11.29 -5.26
N SER A 5 -14.51 10.50 -5.57
CA SER A 5 -14.63 9.05 -5.54
C SER A 5 -14.98 8.70 -4.09
N ALA A 6 -16.24 8.31 -3.85
CA ALA A 6 -16.65 7.78 -2.55
C ALA A 6 -15.62 6.71 -2.17
N ALA A 7 -15.01 6.84 -0.98
CA ALA A 7 -13.86 6.04 -0.57
C ALA A 7 -14.11 4.54 -0.80
N ALA A 8 -13.64 4.04 -1.94
CA ALA A 8 -13.90 2.67 -2.34
C ALA A 8 -13.20 1.76 -1.34
N ARG A 9 -13.93 0.75 -0.87
CA ARG A 9 -13.42 -0.24 0.08
C ARG A 9 -13.74 -1.64 -0.40
N VAL A 10 -12.84 -2.55 -0.08
CA VAL A 10 -12.99 -3.98 -0.33
C VAL A 10 -12.46 -4.76 0.86
N ILE A 11 -13.10 -5.88 1.19
CA ILE A 11 -12.59 -6.82 2.19
C ILE A 11 -11.93 -7.95 1.42
N ASN A 12 -10.65 -8.20 1.67
CA ASN A 12 -9.94 -9.29 1.02
C ASN A 12 -10.32 -10.65 1.63
N ARG A 13 -9.87 -11.75 1.02
CA ARG A 13 -10.18 -13.12 1.49
C ARG A 13 -9.70 -13.44 2.91
N ARG A 14 -8.89 -12.57 3.50
CA ARG A 14 -8.34 -12.69 4.86
C ARG A 14 -9.07 -11.81 5.87
N GLY A 15 -10.18 -11.18 5.48
CA GLY A 15 -10.96 -10.29 6.35
C GLY A 15 -10.31 -8.93 6.59
N THR A 16 -9.25 -8.58 5.85
CA THR A 16 -8.63 -7.25 5.94
C THR A 16 -9.38 -6.26 5.06
N GLU A 17 -9.76 -5.14 5.64
CA GLU A 17 -10.40 -4.05 4.91
C GLU A 17 -9.35 -3.15 4.24
N ILE A 18 -9.47 -3.05 2.92
CA ILE A 18 -8.60 -2.25 2.06
C ILE A 18 -9.40 -1.07 1.55
N ARG A 19 -8.88 0.15 1.72
CA ARG A 19 -9.54 1.40 1.33
C ARG A 19 -8.60 2.30 0.54
N ILE A 20 -9.15 3.01 -0.44
CA ILE A 20 -8.44 4.15 -1.06
C ILE A 20 -8.08 5.16 0.03
N GLY A 21 -6.84 5.68 -0.03
CA GLY A 21 -6.25 6.60 0.93
C GLY A 21 -5.48 5.92 2.06
N GLN A 22 -5.57 4.60 2.25
CA GLN A 22 -4.74 3.90 3.24
C GLN A 22 -3.28 3.88 2.81
N THR A 23 -2.40 4.15 3.78
CA THR A 23 -0.95 4.00 3.62
C THR A 23 -0.48 2.70 4.25
N TRP A 24 0.44 2.05 3.55
CA TRP A 24 1.03 0.78 3.92
C TRP A 24 2.55 0.85 3.71
N ALA A 25 3.26 -0.02 4.41
CA ALA A 25 4.69 -0.19 4.23
C ALA A 25 5.07 -1.67 4.06
N ASP A 26 6.18 -1.93 3.35
CA ASP A 26 6.79 -3.25 3.32
C ASP A 26 7.18 -3.66 4.76
N ASN A 27 6.84 -4.88 5.16
CA ASN A 27 7.29 -5.50 6.41
C ASN A 27 8.35 -6.61 6.17
N SER A 28 8.91 -6.66 4.97
CA SER A 28 9.86 -7.69 4.57
C SER A 28 11.24 -7.46 5.24
N PRO A 29 11.87 -8.50 5.82
CA PRO A 29 13.17 -8.37 6.46
C PRO A 29 14.34 -8.23 5.48
N THR A 30 14.10 -8.35 4.17
CA THR A 30 15.15 -8.26 3.13
C THR A 30 14.92 -7.16 2.10
N ARG A 31 13.77 -6.46 2.14
CA ARG A 31 13.49 -5.36 1.22
C ARG A 31 14.19 -4.10 1.67
N ASP A 32 14.89 -3.43 0.77
CA ASP A 32 15.58 -2.15 1.01
C ASP A 32 15.51 -1.30 -0.27
N PRO A 33 15.06 -0.04 -0.21
CA PRO A 33 14.44 0.63 0.94
C PRO A 33 13.07 0.02 1.32
N ILE A 34 12.65 0.19 2.57
CA ILE A 34 11.28 -0.15 3.03
C ILE A 34 10.32 0.83 2.37
N ARG A 35 9.55 0.38 1.38
CA ARG A 35 8.67 1.28 0.62
C ARG A 35 7.44 1.62 1.43
N HIS A 36 7.06 2.89 1.39
CA HIS A 36 5.78 3.39 1.88
C HIS A 36 4.91 3.75 0.67
N PHE A 37 3.67 3.29 0.68
CA PHE A 37 2.76 3.48 -0.44
C PHE A 37 1.35 3.73 0.01
N THR A 38 0.64 4.55 -0.76
CA THR A 38 -0.76 4.91 -0.52
C THR A 38 -1.61 4.28 -1.61
N ILE A 39 -2.73 3.66 -1.22
CA ILE A 39 -3.70 3.12 -2.17
C ILE A 39 -4.42 4.30 -2.81
N THR A 40 -4.29 4.46 -4.12
CA THR A 40 -4.94 5.52 -4.89
C THR A 40 -6.17 5.04 -5.63
N ASP A 41 -6.26 3.74 -5.93
CA ASP A 41 -7.42 3.16 -6.61
C ASP A 41 -7.58 1.65 -6.33
N LEU A 42 -8.75 1.10 -6.66
CA LEU A 42 -9.07 -0.32 -6.63
C LEU A 42 -9.60 -0.76 -8.00
N GLU A 43 -8.80 -1.53 -8.73
CA GLU A 43 -9.14 -2.03 -10.07
C GLU A 43 -9.64 -3.50 -9.99
N ALA A 44 -10.79 -3.80 -10.60
CA ALA A 44 -11.25 -5.18 -10.76
C ALA A 44 -10.64 -5.81 -12.02
N THR A 45 -9.97 -6.94 -11.87
CA THR A 45 -9.28 -7.66 -12.97
C THR A 45 -9.66 -9.13 -12.91
N TYR A 46 -10.36 -9.64 -13.94
CA TYR A 46 -10.74 -11.05 -14.14
C TYR A 46 -10.71 -11.94 -12.88
N GLY A 47 -11.72 -11.79 -12.02
CA GLY A 47 -11.90 -12.61 -10.82
C GLY A 47 -11.10 -12.20 -9.58
N ASN A 48 -10.31 -11.13 -9.66
CA ASN A 48 -9.55 -10.56 -8.56
C ASN A 48 -9.71 -9.04 -8.50
N VAL A 49 -9.30 -8.43 -7.38
CA VAL A 49 -9.21 -6.98 -7.22
C VAL A 49 -7.74 -6.63 -6.94
N GLN A 50 -7.26 -5.56 -7.57
CA GLN A 50 -5.92 -5.04 -7.38
C GLN A 50 -6.00 -3.64 -6.78
N ALA A 51 -5.20 -3.39 -5.75
CA ALA A 51 -4.93 -2.05 -5.29
C ALA A 51 -3.88 -1.39 -6.19
N VAL A 52 -4.22 -0.21 -6.71
CA VAL A 52 -3.26 0.68 -7.35
C VAL A 52 -2.62 1.50 -6.23
N CYS A 53 -1.32 1.36 -6.08
CA CYS A 53 -0.56 1.96 -5.00
C CYS A 53 0.48 2.92 -5.55
N HIS A 54 0.49 4.14 -5.03
CA HIS A 54 1.54 5.11 -5.30
C HIS A 54 2.60 5.05 -4.21
N ILE A 55 3.82 4.66 -4.58
CA ILE A 55 5.00 4.71 -3.72
C ILE A 55 5.60 6.11 -3.86
N THR A 56 5.65 6.87 -2.77
CA THR A 56 6.21 8.24 -2.73
C THR A 56 7.60 8.30 -2.11
N HIS A 57 7.96 7.28 -1.32
CA HIS A 57 9.28 7.16 -0.73
C HIS A 57 9.51 5.74 -0.22
N GLY A 58 10.76 5.47 0.13
CA GLY A 58 11.11 4.40 1.05
C GLY A 58 11.98 4.91 2.18
N ILE A 59 12.22 4.06 3.16
CA ILE A 59 13.15 4.29 4.26
C ILE A 59 14.33 3.35 4.06
N ASP A 60 15.53 3.92 3.91
CA ASP A 60 16.78 3.15 3.89
C ASP A 60 16.93 2.43 5.23
N ARG A 61 17.28 1.15 5.20
CA ARG A 61 17.31 0.33 6.42
C ARG A 61 18.55 0.50 7.26
N ILE A 62 19.64 0.94 6.65
CA ILE A 62 20.91 1.14 7.33
C ILE A 62 20.92 2.53 7.96
N THR A 63 20.54 3.56 7.19
CA THR A 63 20.63 4.96 7.61
C THR A 63 19.34 5.48 8.24
N GLY A 64 18.20 4.83 7.96
CA GLY A 64 16.88 5.35 8.33
C GLY A 64 16.44 6.55 7.49
N GLU A 65 17.21 6.93 6.48
CA GLU A 65 16.92 8.11 5.68
C GLU A 65 15.79 7.86 4.69
N LYS A 66 15.02 8.92 4.43
CA LYS A 66 13.95 8.90 3.43
C LYS A 66 14.55 8.95 2.02
N VAL A 67 14.34 7.88 1.26
CA VAL A 67 14.74 7.79 -0.15
C VAL A 67 13.53 8.13 -1.01
N SER A 68 13.66 9.16 -1.85
CA SER A 68 12.60 9.53 -2.78
C SER A 68 12.36 8.41 -3.80
N LEU A 69 11.11 7.99 -3.92
CA LEU A 69 10.66 7.02 -4.91
C LEU A 69 9.40 7.57 -5.55
N ASP A 70 9.25 7.44 -6.86
CA ASP A 70 8.01 7.84 -7.52
C ASP A 70 7.60 6.74 -8.50
N ARG A 71 6.76 5.82 -8.01
CA ARG A 71 6.35 4.64 -8.79
C ARG A 71 4.92 4.24 -8.43
N VAL A 72 4.18 3.83 -9.45
CA VAL A 72 2.87 3.19 -9.29
C VAL A 72 3.04 1.69 -9.42
N VAL A 73 2.46 0.93 -8.49
CA VAL A 73 2.44 -0.53 -8.51
C VAL A 73 1.01 -1.06 -8.32
N ARG A 74 0.76 -2.26 -8.85
CA ARG A 74 -0.49 -2.98 -8.63
C ARG A 74 -0.26 -4.15 -7.70
N ILE A 75 -1.04 -4.24 -6.63
CA ILE A 75 -0.92 -5.30 -5.62
C ILE A 75 -2.27 -6.01 -5.53
N ASP A 76 -2.25 -7.33 -5.69
CA ASP A 76 -3.42 -8.16 -5.40
C ASP A 76 -3.87 -7.96 -3.94
N ILE A 77 -5.13 -7.57 -3.73
CA ILE A 77 -5.64 -7.24 -2.38
C ILE A 77 -5.57 -8.44 -1.43
N ASP A 78 -5.58 -9.68 -1.92
CA ASP A 78 -5.48 -10.89 -1.10
C ASP A 78 -4.07 -11.09 -0.53
N ARG A 79 -3.08 -10.38 -1.08
CA ARG A 79 -1.72 -10.25 -0.51
C ARG A 79 -1.64 -9.14 0.54
N MET A 80 -2.56 -8.19 0.56
CA MET A 80 -2.56 -7.06 1.49
C MET A 80 -3.22 -7.40 2.82
N HIS A 81 -2.44 -7.97 3.73
CA HIS A 81 -2.88 -8.23 5.10
C HIS A 81 -1.67 -8.07 6.03
N PRO A 82 -1.87 -7.56 7.26
CA PRO A 82 -0.79 -7.42 8.23
C PRO A 82 -0.13 -8.78 8.49
N THR A 83 1.15 -8.88 8.16
CA THR A 83 1.96 -10.09 8.39
C THR A 83 3.36 -9.70 8.83
N ARG A 84 4.08 -10.63 9.45
CA ARG A 84 5.47 -10.41 9.87
C ARG A 84 6.43 -10.12 8.71
N THR A 85 6.10 -10.52 7.48
CA THR A 85 7.03 -10.45 6.33
C THR A 85 6.41 -9.92 5.03
N GLY A 86 5.15 -9.49 5.04
CA GLY A 86 4.44 -8.92 3.90
C GLY A 86 4.33 -7.41 4.01
N TYR A 87 3.18 -6.94 4.48
CA TYR A 87 2.88 -5.51 4.62
C TYR A 87 2.41 -5.18 6.02
N ARG A 88 2.57 -3.92 6.43
CA ARG A 88 1.96 -3.35 7.63
C ARG A 88 1.18 -2.09 7.26
N LEU A 89 0.06 -1.87 7.93
CA LEU A 89 -0.67 -0.62 7.88
C LEU A 89 0.13 0.46 8.62
N THR A 90 0.17 1.66 8.07
CA THR A 90 0.81 2.82 8.71
C THR A 90 -0.22 3.92 8.91
N SER A 91 -0.10 4.66 10.01
CA SER A 91 -0.89 5.88 10.21
C SER A 91 -0.44 6.93 9.18
N PRO A 92 -1.36 7.73 8.63
CA PRO A 92 -1.02 8.83 7.73
C PRO A 92 -0.18 9.94 8.39
N ASP A 93 -0.10 9.96 9.73
CA ASP A 93 0.58 10.98 10.55
C ASP A 93 2.04 10.68 10.90
N GLU A 94 2.66 9.62 10.38
CA GLU A 94 4.10 9.36 10.63
C GLU A 94 4.97 10.00 9.53
N SER A 95 4.92 11.33 9.44
CA SER A 95 5.81 12.16 8.61
C SER A 95 6.55 13.19 9.44
#